data_AF-A0A8T3VDE1-F1
#
_entry.id   AF-A0A8T3VDE1-F1
#
_cell.length_a   1.000
_cell.length_b   1.000
_cell.length_c   1.000
_cell.angle_alpha   90.00
_cell.angle_beta   90.00
_cell.angle_gamma   90.00
#
_symmetry.space_group_name_H-M   'P 1'
#
loop_
_entity.id
_entity.type
_entity.pdbx_description
1 polymer ?
#
loop_
_entity_poly.entity_id
_entity_poly.type
_entity_poly.pdbx_seq_one_letter_code
_entity_poly.pdbx_strand_id
1 'polypeptide(L)'
;MDKKRILIILVVLIIVGIILIGNVYFMKDSHEKTNLTITSDDNLTNEDVLTLRLTNESNIGIANKTVNINLTDSNNNTKTINVTTDSKGNGNFTLNISAGNYTVNASFSGDEHYKTSYTLQNLTVVEEAIETGNYESSSVQSSNSQYDSSYSDDYEDDGIVYSTDPNSDKSVLDENGNIDQDKVDYYNQIAHEKYGPIG
;
A
#
# COMPACT_ATOMS: atom_id res chain seq x y z
N MET A 1 -29.31 12.48 -72.01
CA MET A 1 -30.05 12.29 -70.74
C MET A 1 -30.66 13.63 -70.37
N ASP A 2 -31.95 13.66 -70.07
CA ASP A 2 -32.68 14.90 -69.74
C ASP A 2 -32.26 15.45 -68.37
N LYS A 3 -32.33 16.78 -68.23
CA LYS A 3 -31.90 17.49 -67.01
C LYS A 3 -32.61 16.97 -65.76
N LYS A 4 -33.86 16.50 -65.88
CA LYS A 4 -34.64 15.93 -64.77
C LYS A 4 -34.07 14.57 -64.33
N ARG A 5 -33.73 13.67 -65.27
CA ARG A 5 -33.06 12.40 -64.94
C ARG A 5 -31.65 12.58 -64.36
N ILE A 6 -30.88 13.55 -64.86
CA ILE A 6 -29.56 13.89 -64.28
C ILE A 6 -29.72 14.38 -62.83
N LEU A 7 -30.69 15.25 -62.57
CA LEU A 7 -30.98 15.76 -61.22
C LEU A 7 -31.38 14.64 -60.26
N ILE A 8 -32.25 13.72 -60.69
CA ILE A 8 -32.68 12.57 -59.87
C ILE A 8 -31.48 11.68 -59.50
N ILE A 9 -30.59 11.39 -60.45
CA ILE A 9 -29.40 10.56 -60.19
C ILE A 9 -28.47 11.22 -59.18
N LEU A 10 -28.24 12.54 -59.27
CA LEU A 10 -27.40 13.26 -58.32
C LEU A 10 -27.98 13.26 -56.91
N VAL A 11 -29.30 13.43 -56.77
CA VAL A 11 -29.97 13.37 -55.46
C VAL A 11 -29.84 11.98 -54.83
N VAL A 12 -30.01 10.91 -55.62
CA VAL A 12 -29.83 9.53 -55.13
C VAL A 12 -28.39 9.28 -54.67
N LEU A 13 -27.40 9.75 -55.43
CA LEU A 13 -25.98 9.60 -55.04
C LEU A 13 -25.65 10.33 -53.74
N ILE A 14 -26.23 11.52 -53.54
CA ILE A 14 -26.05 12.28 -52.29
C ILE A 14 -26.71 11.54 -51.11
N ILE A 15 -27.92 11.00 -51.28
CA ILE A 15 -28.62 10.25 -50.23
C ILE A 15 -27.84 8.98 -49.86
N VAL A 16 -27.35 8.22 -50.84
CA VAL A 16 -26.51 7.03 -50.60
C VAL A 16 -25.21 7.40 -49.89
N GLY A 17 -24.57 8.51 -50.30
CA GLY A 17 -23.39 9.03 -49.64
C GLY A 17 -23.64 9.39 -48.17
N ILE A 18 -24.75 10.05 -47.86
CA ILE A 18 -25.14 10.41 -46.49
C ILE A 18 -25.41 9.17 -45.63
N ILE A 19 -26.05 8.14 -46.19
CA ILE A 19 -26.29 6.87 -45.47
C ILE A 19 -24.96 6.17 -45.16
N LEU A 20 -24.03 6.10 -46.12
CA LEU A 20 -22.73 5.48 -45.91
C LEU A 20 -21.89 6.24 -44.88
N ILE A 21 -21.83 7.57 -44.99
CA ILE A 21 -21.12 8.43 -44.05
C ILE A 21 -21.79 8.38 -42.65
N GLY A 22 -23.12 8.39 -42.59
CA GLY A 22 -23.89 8.32 -41.35
C GLY A 22 -23.66 7.04 -40.55
N ASN A 23 -23.49 5.89 -41.22
CA ASN A 23 -23.15 4.63 -40.55
C ASN A 23 -21.76 4.68 -39.88
N VAL A 24 -20.79 5.38 -40.48
CA VAL A 24 -19.45 5.58 -39.89
C VAL A 24 -19.53 6.48 -38.64
N TYR A 25 -20.36 7.51 -38.65
CA TYR A 25 -20.55 8.40 -37.48
C TYR A 25 -21.36 7.77 -36.34
N PHE A 26 -22.11 6.69 -36.59
CA PHE A 26 -22.96 6.04 -35.58
C PHE A 26 -22.17 5.09 -34.65
N MET A 27 -20.91 4.77 -34.96
CA MET A 27 -19.98 4.10 -34.05
C MET A 27 -19.35 5.08 -33.04
N LYS A 28 -20.19 5.90 -32.41
CA LYS A 28 -19.74 6.82 -31.36
C LYS A 28 -19.54 6.04 -30.06
N ASP A 29 -18.36 5.42 -29.94
CA ASP A 29 -17.71 4.89 -28.73
C ASP A 29 -18.71 4.53 -27.59
N SER A 30 -19.37 3.38 -27.74
CA SER A 30 -20.47 2.87 -26.92
C SER A 30 -20.04 2.35 -25.55
N HIS A 31 -18.77 2.47 -25.19
CA HIS A 31 -18.26 1.99 -23.92
C HIS A 31 -18.78 2.86 -22.76
N GLU A 32 -19.17 2.20 -21.68
CA GLU A 32 -19.66 2.84 -20.46
C GLU A 32 -18.51 3.57 -19.74
N LYS A 33 -18.75 4.78 -19.26
CA LYS A 33 -17.73 5.52 -18.49
C LYS A 33 -17.47 4.85 -17.15
N THR A 34 -16.23 4.97 -16.69
CA THR A 34 -15.81 4.49 -15.37
C THR A 34 -15.30 5.60 -14.48
N ASN A 35 -15.35 5.35 -13.18
CA ASN A 35 -14.76 6.18 -12.14
C ASN A 35 -13.86 5.30 -11.27
N LEU A 36 -12.61 5.75 -11.09
CA LEU A 36 -11.59 5.09 -10.30
C LEU A 36 -11.21 5.98 -9.12
N THR A 37 -11.24 5.42 -7.93
CA THR A 37 -10.87 6.11 -6.68
C THR A 37 -9.93 5.26 -5.86
N ILE A 38 -9.12 5.92 -5.04
CA ILE A 38 -8.33 5.29 -3.98
C ILE A 38 -8.77 5.95 -2.67
N THR A 39 -8.94 5.14 -1.64
CA THR A 39 -9.24 5.56 -0.27
C THR A 39 -8.10 5.11 0.63
N SER A 40 -7.65 6.02 1.48
CA SER A 40 -6.55 5.83 2.43
C SER A 40 -6.88 6.56 3.73
N ASP A 41 -6.33 6.07 4.84
CA ASP A 41 -6.38 6.76 6.12
C ASP A 41 -5.34 7.90 6.19
N ASP A 42 -5.50 8.74 7.20
CA ASP A 42 -4.53 9.76 7.56
C ASP A 42 -3.41 9.13 8.40
N ASN A 43 -2.14 9.36 8.03
CA ASN A 43 -0.92 8.80 8.66
C ASN A 43 -0.64 7.33 8.30
N LEU A 44 -0.40 7.06 7.02
CA LEU A 44 -0.10 5.72 6.55
C LEU A 44 1.26 5.23 7.05
N THR A 45 1.39 3.97 7.42
CA THR A 45 2.67 3.29 7.68
C THR A 45 2.98 2.27 6.59
N ASN A 46 4.17 1.66 6.67
CA ASN A 46 4.42 0.44 5.92
C ASN A 46 3.37 -0.62 6.32
N GLU A 47 3.01 -1.50 5.39
CA GLU A 47 2.02 -2.58 5.55
C GLU A 47 0.55 -2.14 5.64
N ASP A 48 0.26 -0.84 5.62
CA ASP A 48 -1.12 -0.37 5.55
C ASP A 48 -1.81 -0.81 4.26
N VAL A 49 -3.12 -1.07 4.37
CA VAL A 49 -3.95 -1.54 3.27
C VAL A 49 -4.76 -0.39 2.71
N LEU A 50 -4.53 -0.06 1.44
CA LEU A 50 -5.34 0.90 0.71
C LEU A 50 -6.42 0.19 -0.09
N THR A 51 -7.56 0.85 -0.20
CA THR A 51 -8.70 0.37 -0.99
C THR A 51 -8.82 1.19 -2.26
N LEU A 52 -8.76 0.53 -3.41
CA LEU A 52 -9.21 1.11 -4.68
C LEU A 52 -10.66 0.72 -4.93
N ARG A 53 -11.38 1.58 -5.66
CA ARG A 53 -12.74 1.30 -6.10
C ARG A 53 -12.95 1.77 -7.54
N LEU A 54 -13.36 0.82 -8.39
CA LEU A 54 -13.74 1.03 -9.78
C LEU A 54 -15.26 0.88 -9.93
N THR A 55 -15.89 1.91 -10.48
CA THR A 55 -17.34 1.96 -10.67
C THR A 55 -17.70 2.48 -12.05
N ASN A 56 -18.94 2.25 -12.47
CA ASN A 56 -19.51 2.93 -13.63
C ASN A 56 -20.08 4.32 -13.26
N GLU A 57 -20.66 5.03 -14.23
CA GLU A 57 -21.27 6.36 -14.02
C GLU A 57 -22.44 6.34 -13.01
N SER A 58 -23.04 5.18 -12.75
CA SER A 58 -24.08 4.99 -11.74
C SER A 58 -23.54 4.59 -10.35
N ASN A 59 -22.22 4.65 -10.13
CA ASN A 59 -21.53 4.22 -8.91
C ASN A 59 -21.68 2.72 -8.56
N ILE A 60 -22.06 1.89 -9.54
CA ILE A 60 -22.11 0.44 -9.40
C ILE A 60 -20.70 -0.12 -9.60
N GLY A 61 -20.27 -1.02 -8.72
CA GLY A 61 -18.95 -1.63 -8.77
C GLY A 61 -18.73 -2.49 -10.00
N ILE A 62 -17.55 -2.37 -10.61
CA ILE A 62 -17.17 -3.17 -11.78
C ILE A 62 -16.19 -4.25 -11.36
N ALA A 63 -16.63 -5.51 -11.42
CA ALA A 63 -15.89 -6.65 -10.93
C ALA A 63 -14.87 -7.21 -11.93
N ASN A 64 -13.88 -7.93 -11.41
CA ASN A 64 -12.88 -8.70 -12.14
C ASN A 64 -12.11 -7.86 -13.17
N LYS A 65 -11.79 -6.60 -12.83
CA LYS A 65 -10.96 -5.73 -13.66
C LYS A 65 -9.61 -5.54 -13.00
N THR A 66 -8.56 -5.60 -13.82
CA THR A 66 -7.20 -5.28 -13.39
C THR A 66 -6.99 -3.77 -13.44
N VAL A 67 -6.60 -3.20 -12.30
CA VAL A 67 -6.16 -1.81 -12.17
C VAL A 67 -4.66 -1.81 -11.93
N ASN A 68 -3.93 -1.04 -12.73
CA ASN A 68 -2.50 -0.83 -12.56
C ASN A 68 -2.25 0.39 -11.67
N ILE A 69 -1.40 0.24 -10.66
CA ILE A 69 -1.06 1.29 -9.70
C ILE A 69 0.44 1.52 -9.76
N ASN A 70 0.85 2.76 -9.96
CA ASN A 70 2.24 3.20 -9.90
C ASN A 70 2.42 4.12 -8.70
N LEU A 71 3.25 3.70 -7.75
CA LEU A 71 3.68 4.49 -6.61
C LEU A 71 5.03 5.11 -6.95
N THR A 72 5.07 6.42 -7.14
CA THR A 72 6.29 7.15 -7.51
C THR A 72 6.77 8.01 -6.35
N ASP A 73 8.02 7.81 -5.92
CA ASP A 73 8.64 8.61 -4.86
C ASP A 73 9.16 9.97 -5.39
N SER A 74 9.67 10.81 -4.49
CA SER A 74 10.26 12.13 -4.85
C SER A 74 11.51 12.04 -5.74
N ASN A 75 12.15 10.88 -5.81
CA ASN A 75 13.32 10.61 -6.66
C ASN A 75 12.92 10.02 -8.03
N ASN A 76 11.62 9.91 -8.32
CA ASN A 76 11.03 9.27 -9.49
C ASN A 76 11.21 7.74 -9.57
N ASN A 77 11.59 7.08 -8.47
CA ASN A 77 11.53 5.63 -8.40
C ASN A 77 10.07 5.20 -8.36
N THR A 78 9.73 4.20 -9.17
CA THR A 78 8.34 3.75 -9.30
C THR A 78 8.21 2.28 -8.92
N LYS A 79 7.26 1.99 -8.02
CA LYS A 79 6.81 0.63 -7.72
C LYS A 79 5.43 0.40 -8.35
N THR A 80 5.32 -0.66 -9.15
CA THR A 80 4.08 -1.03 -9.83
C THR A 80 3.36 -2.17 -9.11
N ILE A 81 2.06 -2.02 -8.94
CA ILE A 81 1.16 -3.01 -8.31
C ILE A 81 -0.03 -3.22 -9.25
N ASN A 82 -0.45 -4.47 -9.42
CA ASN A 82 -1.69 -4.79 -10.14
C ASN A 82 -2.71 -5.33 -9.15
N VAL A 83 -3.92 -4.79 -9.19
CA VAL A 83 -5.01 -5.17 -8.29
C VAL A 83 -6.23 -5.56 -9.11
N THR A 84 -6.86 -6.68 -8.76
CA THR A 84 -8.10 -7.12 -9.41
C THR A 84 -9.29 -6.74 -8.54
N THR A 85 -10.31 -6.11 -9.14
CA THR A 85 -11.52 -5.74 -8.41
C THR A 85 -12.42 -6.93 -8.09
N ASP A 86 -13.04 -6.89 -6.92
CA ASP A 86 -14.01 -7.87 -6.43
C ASP A 86 -15.42 -7.62 -7.01
N SER A 87 -16.39 -8.44 -6.58
CA SER A 87 -17.80 -8.31 -7.00
C SER A 87 -18.45 -6.95 -6.75
N LYS A 88 -17.89 -6.12 -5.85
CA LYS A 88 -18.38 -4.78 -5.50
C LYS A 88 -17.53 -3.67 -6.14
N GLY A 89 -16.59 -4.03 -7.01
CA GLY A 89 -15.67 -3.12 -7.68
C GLY A 89 -14.51 -2.65 -6.82
N ASN A 90 -14.28 -3.26 -5.66
CA ASN A 90 -13.21 -2.86 -4.74
C ASN A 90 -11.97 -3.74 -4.95
N GLY A 91 -10.78 -3.19 -4.71
CA GLY A 91 -9.54 -3.96 -4.72
C GLY A 91 -8.61 -3.44 -3.64
N ASN A 92 -7.98 -4.33 -2.89
CA ASN A 92 -7.10 -3.96 -1.79
C ASN A 92 -5.64 -4.21 -2.17
N PHE A 93 -4.74 -3.33 -1.72
CA PHE A 93 -3.31 -3.54 -1.85
C PHE A 93 -2.58 -3.02 -0.61
N THR A 94 -1.54 -3.76 -0.23
CA THR A 94 -0.69 -3.45 0.92
C THR A 94 0.48 -2.56 0.49
N LEU A 95 0.74 -1.50 1.26
CA LEU A 95 1.96 -0.71 1.12
C LEU A 95 3.15 -1.53 1.59
N ASN A 96 4.16 -1.62 0.73
CA ASN A 96 5.41 -2.33 1.03
C ASN A 96 6.55 -1.41 0.61
N ILE A 97 6.62 -0.26 1.25
CA ILE A 97 7.47 0.89 0.89
C ILE A 97 7.95 1.57 2.16
N SER A 98 9.13 2.18 2.10
CA SER A 98 9.67 2.98 3.19
C SER A 98 8.83 4.24 3.43
N ALA A 99 9.02 4.86 4.59
CA ALA A 99 8.49 6.19 4.87
C ALA A 99 8.94 7.20 3.80
N GLY A 100 8.06 8.14 3.47
CA GLY A 100 8.28 9.13 2.44
C GLY A 100 7.00 9.67 1.81
N ASN A 101 7.16 10.58 0.85
CA ASN A 101 6.06 11.12 0.07
C ASN A 101 5.98 10.45 -1.29
N TYR A 102 4.77 10.05 -1.67
CA TYR A 102 4.49 9.29 -2.89
C TYR A 102 3.36 9.93 -3.68
N THR A 103 3.46 9.85 -5.01
CA THR A 103 2.33 10.05 -5.91
C THR A 103 1.83 8.68 -6.35
N VAL A 104 0.55 8.41 -6.14
CA VAL A 104 -0.14 7.22 -6.61
C VAL A 104 -0.85 7.55 -7.91
N ASN A 105 -0.48 6.87 -8.98
CA ASN A 105 -1.20 6.89 -10.25
C ASN A 105 -1.85 5.53 -10.46
N ALA A 106 -3.16 5.47 -10.28
CA ALA A 106 -3.94 4.27 -10.57
C ALA A 106 -4.67 4.43 -11.89
N SER A 107 -4.63 3.39 -12.73
CA SER A 107 -5.20 3.39 -14.07
C SER A 107 -5.91 2.08 -14.39
N PHE A 108 -7.10 2.22 -14.93
CA PHE A 108 -7.84 1.16 -15.61
C PHE A 108 -7.82 1.48 -17.10
N SER A 109 -7.28 0.58 -17.92
CA SER A 109 -7.10 0.80 -19.37
C SER A 109 -8.40 0.84 -20.17
N GLY A 110 -9.53 0.47 -19.56
CA GLY A 110 -10.76 0.15 -20.28
C GLY A 110 -10.73 -1.27 -20.85
N ASP A 111 -11.85 -1.66 -21.44
CA ASP A 111 -12.05 -2.89 -22.19
C ASP A 111 -13.17 -2.73 -23.24
N GLU A 112 -13.68 -3.84 -23.77
CA GLU A 112 -14.75 -3.87 -24.78
C GLU A 112 -16.11 -3.32 -24.30
N HIS A 113 -16.29 -3.10 -22.98
CA HIS A 113 -17.52 -2.62 -22.37
C HIS A 113 -17.32 -1.26 -21.70
N TYR A 114 -16.13 -1.00 -21.14
CA TYR A 114 -15.86 0.13 -20.26
C TYR A 114 -14.73 1.01 -20.78
N LYS A 115 -14.89 2.32 -20.62
CA LYS A 115 -13.83 3.30 -20.93
C LYS A 115 -12.68 3.20 -19.93
N THR A 116 -11.54 3.75 -20.32
CA THR A 116 -10.43 3.98 -19.40
C THR A 116 -10.76 5.04 -18.35
N SER A 117 -10.18 4.89 -17.17
CA SER A 117 -10.18 5.89 -16.11
C SER A 117 -8.86 5.85 -15.35
N TYR A 118 -8.47 6.98 -14.77
CA TYR A 118 -7.29 7.09 -13.92
C TYR A 118 -7.58 8.01 -12.74
N THR A 119 -6.79 7.88 -11.68
CA THR A 119 -6.78 8.80 -10.56
C THR A 119 -5.36 9.04 -10.08
N LEU A 120 -5.14 10.23 -9.53
CA LEU A 120 -3.88 10.68 -8.95
C LEU A 120 -4.13 11.08 -7.50
N GLN A 121 -3.35 10.52 -6.58
CA GLN A 121 -3.43 10.83 -5.16
C GLN A 121 -2.02 10.98 -4.59
N ASN A 122 -1.80 11.98 -3.76
CA ASN A 122 -0.57 12.12 -2.99
C ASN A 122 -0.74 11.43 -1.64
N LEU A 123 0.27 10.67 -1.22
CA LEU A 123 0.32 9.99 0.06
C LEU A 123 1.59 10.37 0.82
N THR A 124 1.48 10.39 2.13
CA THR A 124 2.62 10.46 3.04
C THR A 124 2.62 9.19 3.87
N VAL A 125 3.70 8.42 3.76
CA VAL A 125 3.96 7.25 4.58
C VAL A 125 4.94 7.67 5.68
N VAL A 126 4.58 7.44 6.92
CA VAL A 126 5.40 7.73 8.09
C VAL A 126 6.09 6.45 8.57
N GLU A 127 7.19 6.62 9.30
CA GLU A 127 7.75 5.50 10.05
C GLU A 127 6.76 5.07 11.12
N GLU A 128 6.65 3.77 11.34
CA GLU A 128 5.84 3.25 12.42
C GLU A 128 6.43 3.78 13.73
N ALA A 129 5.61 4.46 14.54
CA ALA A 129 6.08 4.93 15.82
C ALA A 129 6.42 3.72 16.67
N ILE A 130 7.68 3.59 17.08
CA ILE A 130 8.02 2.68 18.17
C ILE A 130 7.21 3.19 19.36
N GLU A 131 6.23 2.41 19.82
CA GLU A 131 5.59 2.65 21.11
C GLU A 131 6.70 2.55 22.17
N THR A 132 7.32 3.68 22.48
CA THR A 132 8.10 3.84 23.70
C THR A 132 7.10 3.71 24.83
N GLY A 133 7.01 2.51 25.39
CA GLY A 133 6.23 2.26 26.59
C GLY A 133 6.50 3.38 27.59
N ASN A 134 5.44 4.02 28.05
CA ASN A 134 5.50 4.98 29.14
C ASN A 134 6.04 4.27 30.37
N TYR A 135 7.36 4.23 30.53
CA TYR A 135 7.97 4.09 31.85
C TYR A 135 7.77 5.44 32.53
N GLU A 136 6.60 5.63 33.13
CA GLU A 136 6.44 6.64 34.16
C GLU A 136 7.57 6.42 35.17
N SER A 137 8.53 7.33 35.18
CA SER A 137 9.50 7.48 36.27
C SER A 137 8.70 7.89 37.51
N SER A 138 8.06 6.91 38.14
CA SER A 138 7.61 7.00 39.51
C SER A 138 8.88 7.02 40.36
N SER A 139 9.20 8.20 40.88
CA SER A 139 10.19 8.36 41.95
C SER A 139 9.92 7.31 43.03
N VAL A 140 10.78 6.30 43.15
CA VAL A 140 10.72 5.36 44.26
C VAL A 140 11.20 6.08 45.50
N GLN A 141 10.22 6.66 46.20
CA GLN A 141 10.33 6.98 47.59
C GLN A 141 10.54 5.67 48.35
N SER A 142 11.61 5.65 49.12
CA SER A 142 12.08 4.54 49.93
C SER A 142 10.95 3.88 50.71
N SER A 143 10.77 2.57 50.55
CA SER A 143 10.07 1.73 51.52
C SER A 143 10.63 0.31 51.49
N ASN A 144 11.17 -0.06 52.64
CA ASN A 144 11.78 -1.33 52.97
C ASN A 144 10.69 -2.39 53.27
N SER A 145 10.75 -3.55 52.62
CA SER A 145 10.17 -4.83 53.11
C SER A 145 10.70 -5.98 52.25
N GLN A 146 11.72 -6.72 52.70
CA GLN A 146 11.64 -8.02 53.39
C GLN A 146 10.72 -9.08 52.73
N TYR A 147 11.41 -10.09 52.15
CA TYR A 147 11.05 -11.51 51.96
C TYR A 147 9.76 -11.87 51.20
N ASP A 148 9.86 -12.71 50.16
CA ASP A 148 9.73 -14.16 50.34
C ASP A 148 10.21 -14.95 49.11
N SER A 149 10.86 -16.07 49.38
CA SER A 149 11.41 -17.04 48.44
C SER A 149 10.38 -18.14 48.19
N SER A 150 10.08 -18.45 46.92
CA SER A 150 9.49 -19.75 46.59
C SER A 150 9.97 -20.22 45.23
N TYR A 151 10.82 -21.24 45.30
CA TYR A 151 11.34 -22.06 44.22
C TYR A 151 10.22 -22.99 43.71
N SER A 152 10.07 -23.11 42.39
CA SER A 152 9.52 -24.32 41.74
C SER A 152 10.14 -24.43 40.36
N ASP A 153 11.01 -25.44 40.21
CA ASP A 153 11.47 -25.95 38.92
C ASP A 153 10.28 -26.46 38.09
N ASP A 154 10.37 -26.34 36.76
CA ASP A 154 10.25 -27.48 35.82
C ASP A 154 10.50 -27.02 34.36
N TYR A 155 11.73 -27.30 33.89
CA TYR A 155 12.27 -27.61 32.54
C TYR A 155 11.70 -26.91 31.27
N GLU A 156 12.47 -26.00 30.68
CA GLU A 156 13.40 -26.18 29.52
C GLU A 156 12.74 -26.08 28.13
N ASP A 157 12.74 -24.85 27.59
CA ASP A 157 12.93 -24.56 26.16
C ASP A 157 13.59 -23.16 26.10
N ASP A 158 14.72 -23.06 25.40
CA ASP A 158 15.75 -22.01 25.53
C ASP A 158 15.28 -20.63 25.05
N GLY A 159 14.32 -20.03 25.77
CA GLY A 159 13.64 -18.77 25.52
C GLY A 159 14.51 -17.51 25.65
N ILE A 160 15.71 -17.53 25.08
CA ILE A 160 16.54 -16.35 24.89
C ILE A 160 15.96 -15.55 23.73
N VAL A 161 15.12 -14.57 24.07
CA VAL A 161 14.77 -13.47 23.18
C VAL A 161 16.03 -12.61 23.03
N TYR A 162 16.72 -12.72 21.90
CA TYR A 162 17.82 -11.83 21.57
C TYR A 162 17.23 -10.44 21.30
N SER A 163 17.41 -9.52 22.25
CA SER A 163 17.15 -8.11 22.02
C SER A 163 18.27 -7.53 21.15
N THR A 164 17.91 -6.74 20.13
CA THR A 164 18.87 -5.94 19.35
C THR A 164 19.38 -4.73 20.13
N ASP A 165 18.83 -4.46 21.32
CA ASP A 165 19.32 -3.47 22.27
C ASP A 165 19.99 -4.18 23.46
N PRO A 166 21.34 -4.22 23.52
CA PRO A 166 22.06 -4.88 24.59
C PRO A 166 21.78 -4.25 25.97
N ASN A 167 21.27 -3.02 26.04
CA ASN A 167 20.95 -2.37 27.31
C ASN A 167 19.61 -2.81 27.92
N SER A 168 18.83 -3.62 27.20
CA SER A 168 17.55 -4.17 27.67
C SER A 168 17.67 -5.58 28.26
N ASP A 169 18.81 -6.25 28.10
CA ASP A 169 19.04 -7.60 28.63
C ASP A 169 19.54 -7.52 30.09
N LYS A 170 18.84 -8.20 31.02
CA LYS A 170 19.27 -8.28 32.42
C LYS A 170 20.62 -8.99 32.59
N SER A 171 21.06 -9.76 31.60
CA SER A 171 22.35 -10.47 31.63
C SER A 171 23.56 -9.51 31.67
N VAL A 172 23.42 -8.30 31.12
CA VAL A 172 24.47 -7.28 31.07
C VAL A 172 24.49 -6.38 32.29
N LEU A 173 23.69 -6.67 33.32
CA LEU A 173 23.75 -5.92 34.57
C LEU A 173 24.80 -6.50 35.53
N ASP A 174 25.46 -5.63 36.30
CA ASP A 174 26.35 -5.98 37.41
C ASP A 174 25.53 -6.34 38.66
N GLU A 175 26.21 -6.79 39.72
CA GLU A 175 25.60 -7.15 41.01
C GLU A 175 24.86 -5.98 41.69
N ASN A 176 25.11 -4.75 41.25
CA ASN A 176 24.50 -3.53 41.74
C ASN A 176 23.39 -3.00 40.80
N GLY A 177 23.09 -3.71 39.71
CA GLY A 177 22.07 -3.34 38.73
C GLY A 177 22.49 -2.28 37.71
N ASN A 178 23.78 -1.97 37.59
CA ASN A 178 24.32 -1.09 36.55
C ASN A 178 24.72 -1.90 35.30
N ILE A 179 24.86 -1.24 34.15
CA ILE A 179 25.34 -1.89 32.94
C ILE A 179 26.82 -2.25 33.07
N ASP A 180 27.12 -3.54 32.91
CA ASP A 180 28.45 -4.13 32.80
C ASP A 180 28.87 -4.12 31.32
N GLN A 181 29.69 -3.13 30.97
CA GLN A 181 30.13 -2.91 29.59
C GLN A 181 30.95 -4.09 29.05
N ASP A 182 31.67 -4.83 29.90
CA ASP A 182 32.48 -5.98 29.47
C ASP A 182 31.58 -7.12 28.97
N LYS A 183 30.40 -7.30 29.59
CA LYS A 183 29.39 -8.26 29.14
C LYS A 183 28.71 -7.83 27.85
N VAL A 184 28.39 -6.54 27.70
CA VAL A 184 27.83 -5.98 26.46
C VAL A 184 28.75 -6.26 25.29
N ASP A 185 30.05 -5.98 25.44
CA ASP A 185 31.05 -6.17 24.40
C ASP A 185 31.21 -7.66 24.03
N TYR A 186 31.19 -8.55 25.03
CA TYR A 186 31.21 -10.00 24.82
C TYR A 186 30.03 -10.50 23.97
N TYR A 187 28.81 -10.07 24.29
CA TYR A 187 27.63 -10.47 23.51
C TYR A 187 27.62 -9.87 22.10
N ASN A 188 28.08 -8.63 21.94
CA ASN A 188 28.24 -8.00 20.63
C ASN A 188 29.26 -8.74 19.75
N GLN A 189 30.36 -9.21 20.33
CA GLN A 189 31.34 -10.03 19.62
C GLN A 189 30.72 -11.35 19.13
N ILE A 190 30.00 -12.07 20.00
CA ILE A 190 29.32 -13.32 19.62
C ILE A 190 28.29 -13.07 18.52
N ALA A 191 27.52 -12.00 18.61
CA ALA A 191 26.54 -11.63 17.59
C ALA A 191 27.21 -11.35 16.24
N HIS A 192 28.32 -10.60 16.23
CA HIS A 192 29.11 -10.32 15.02
C HIS A 192 29.70 -11.60 14.41
N GLU A 193 30.17 -12.55 15.23
CA GLU A 193 30.66 -13.85 14.76
C GLU A 193 29.55 -14.74 14.16
N LYS A 194 28.34 -14.69 14.74
CA LYS A 194 27.21 -15.55 14.32
C LYS A 194 26.42 -14.99 13.14
N TYR A 195 26.28 -13.67 13.05
CA TYR A 195 25.40 -13.01 12.08
C TYR A 195 26.12 -12.05 11.12
N GLY A 196 27.42 -11.79 11.33
CA GLY A 196 28.20 -10.83 10.54
C GLY A 196 28.04 -9.39 11.02
N PRO A 197 28.75 -8.42 10.39
CA PRO A 197 28.65 -7.01 10.74
C PRO A 197 27.23 -6.49 10.49
N ILE A 198 26.61 -6.02 11.56
CA ILE A 198 25.37 -5.25 11.53
C ILE A 198 25.74 -3.84 11.08
N GLY A 199 25.39 -3.51 9.84
CA GLY A 199 25.66 -2.21 9.20
C GLY A 199 24.55 -1.19 9.43
#